data_AF-A0A779UK60-F1
#
_entry.id   AF-A0A779UK60-F1
#
_cell.length_a   1.000
_cell.length_b   1.000
_cell.length_c   1.000
_cell.angle_alpha   90.00
_cell.angle_beta   90.00
_cell.angle_gamma   90.00
#
_symmetry.space_group_name_H-M   'P 1'
#
loop_
_entity.id
_entity.type
_entity.pdbx_description
1 polymer ?
#
loop_
_entity_poly.entity_id
_entity_poly.type
_entity_poly.pdbx_seq_one_letter_code
_entity_poly.pdbx_strand_id
1 'polypeptide(L)'
;MDKAFTRVDETFEAIRDSLNQQAINNIARKLAQDLRRAQQARIRSQKAPDGTEWTPRRRRVTRIQERIRFIWNNEARTLKNWHHDTGKYGRTITGWDEDKNNIRTFYRDDIDRFLEIRTRRINQDSTKRVPMFVKLRTARYLKARADASGVTVGYSGVAAR
;
A
#
# COMPACT_ATOMS: atom_id res chain seq x y z
N MET A 1 -1.14 -18.87 -35.17
CA MET A 1 -1.96 -19.22 -33.99
C MET A 1 -1.81 -20.70 -33.71
N ASP A 2 -1.77 -21.07 -32.44
CA ASP A 2 -1.31 -22.38 -31.98
C ASP A 2 -2.44 -23.42 -32.07
N LYS A 3 -2.26 -24.47 -32.89
CA LYS A 3 -3.32 -25.41 -33.34
C LYS A 3 -3.99 -26.17 -32.18
N ALA A 4 -3.29 -26.31 -31.06
CA ALA A 4 -3.81 -26.97 -29.86
C ALA A 4 -4.95 -26.17 -29.20
N PHE A 5 -4.83 -24.85 -29.15
CA PHE A 5 -5.87 -23.99 -28.55
C PHE A 5 -7.11 -23.92 -29.44
N THR A 6 -6.94 -23.87 -30.77
CA THR A 6 -8.07 -23.89 -31.72
C THR A 6 -8.93 -25.15 -31.59
N ARG A 7 -8.29 -26.32 -31.40
CA ARG A 7 -9.01 -27.58 -31.18
C ARG A 7 -9.81 -27.59 -29.87
N VAL A 8 -9.25 -27.00 -28.81
CA VAL A 8 -9.95 -26.86 -27.52
C VAL A 8 -11.17 -25.94 -27.69
N ASP A 9 -10.99 -24.81 -28.38
CA ASP A 9 -12.08 -23.86 -28.65
C ASP A 9 -13.21 -24.52 -29.45
N GLU A 10 -12.89 -25.27 -30.51
CA GLU A 10 -13.86 -26.02 -31.31
C GLU A 10 -14.65 -27.06 -30.49
N THR A 11 -13.96 -27.83 -29.63
CA THR A 11 -14.65 -28.78 -28.75
C THR A 11 -15.56 -28.09 -27.73
N PHE A 12 -15.19 -26.88 -27.30
CA PHE A 12 -15.94 -26.12 -26.32
C PHE A 12 -17.21 -25.52 -26.92
N GLU A 13 -17.14 -25.00 -28.14
CA GLU A 13 -18.32 -24.51 -28.88
C GLU A 13 -19.31 -25.64 -29.18
N ALA A 14 -18.83 -26.83 -29.54
CA ALA A 14 -19.71 -27.99 -29.73
C ALA A 14 -20.46 -28.40 -28.45
N ILE A 15 -19.79 -28.36 -27.28
CA ILE A 15 -20.42 -28.63 -25.98
C ILE A 15 -21.42 -27.52 -25.63
N ARG A 16 -21.06 -26.26 -25.90
CA ARG A 16 -21.91 -25.09 -25.67
C ARG A 16 -23.22 -25.23 -26.43
N ASP A 17 -23.18 -25.54 -27.72
CA ASP A 17 -24.39 -25.66 -28.55
C ASP A 17 -25.31 -26.80 -28.11
N SER A 18 -24.76 -27.86 -27.49
CA SER A 18 -25.55 -28.97 -26.95
C SER A 18 -26.26 -28.67 -25.61
N LEU A 19 -25.94 -27.56 -24.96
CA LEU A 19 -26.42 -27.21 -23.62
C LEU A 19 -27.43 -26.04 -23.65
N ASN A 20 -28.48 -26.10 -22.83
CA ASN A 20 -29.37 -24.96 -22.61
C ASN A 20 -28.59 -23.77 -22.01
N GLN A 21 -28.91 -22.54 -22.42
CA GLN A 21 -28.34 -21.27 -21.95
C GLN A 21 -28.23 -21.16 -20.42
N GLN A 22 -29.18 -21.72 -19.67
CA GLN A 22 -29.12 -21.72 -18.20
C GLN A 22 -27.96 -22.58 -17.66
N ALA A 23 -27.70 -23.73 -18.27
CA ALA A 23 -26.59 -24.60 -17.91
C ALA A 23 -25.24 -23.94 -18.22
N ILE A 24 -25.13 -23.29 -19.40
CA ILE A 24 -23.95 -22.51 -19.80
C ILE A 24 -23.67 -21.40 -18.78
N ASN A 25 -24.68 -20.62 -18.41
CA ASN A 25 -24.53 -19.54 -17.43
C ASN A 25 -24.10 -20.04 -16.04
N ASN A 26 -24.58 -21.21 -15.62
CA ASN A 26 -24.16 -21.84 -14.36
C ASN A 26 -22.68 -22.26 -14.41
N ILE A 27 -22.25 -22.91 -15.49
CA ILE A 27 -20.87 -23.34 -15.71
C ILE A 27 -19.94 -22.12 -15.75
N ALA A 28 -20.27 -21.10 -16.54
CA ALA A 28 -19.49 -19.88 -16.67
C ALA A 28 -19.31 -19.17 -15.31
N ARG A 29 -20.38 -19.07 -14.51
CA ARG A 29 -20.29 -18.50 -13.15
C ARG A 29 -19.34 -19.29 -12.24
N LYS A 30 -19.40 -20.62 -12.28
CA LYS A 30 -18.51 -21.47 -11.48
C LYS A 30 -17.05 -21.30 -11.90
N LEU A 31 -16.80 -21.33 -13.21
CA LEU A 31 -15.48 -21.11 -13.78
C LEU A 31 -14.91 -19.73 -13.40
N ALA A 32 -15.74 -18.69 -13.41
CA ALA A 32 -15.32 -17.35 -13.00
C ALA A 32 -14.93 -17.26 -11.52
N GLN A 33 -15.64 -17.97 -10.65
CA GLN A 33 -15.29 -18.07 -9.24
C GLN A 33 -13.96 -18.78 -9.04
N ASP A 34 -13.74 -19.89 -9.75
CA ASP A 34 -12.51 -20.68 -9.65
C ASP A 34 -11.31 -19.93 -10.25
N LEU A 35 -11.47 -19.26 -11.40
CA LEU A 35 -10.43 -18.40 -11.97
C LEU A 35 -10.04 -17.28 -10.99
N ARG A 36 -11.02 -16.68 -10.32
CA ARG A 36 -10.74 -15.65 -9.32
C ARG A 36 -10.06 -16.23 -8.09
N ARG A 37 -10.44 -17.42 -7.62
CA ARG A 37 -9.74 -18.11 -6.52
C ARG A 37 -8.29 -18.41 -6.88
N ALA A 38 -8.03 -18.88 -8.10
CA ALA A 38 -6.69 -19.12 -8.62
C ALA A 38 -5.86 -17.83 -8.63
N GLN A 39 -6.43 -16.73 -9.13
CA GLN A 39 -5.75 -15.44 -9.13
C GLN A 39 -5.51 -14.91 -7.70
N GLN A 40 -6.46 -15.10 -6.78
CA GLN A 40 -6.25 -14.77 -5.37
C GLN A 40 -5.12 -15.59 -4.77
N ALA A 41 -5.03 -16.90 -5.06
CA ALA A 41 -3.97 -17.80 -4.60
C ALA A 41 -2.60 -17.35 -5.13
N ARG A 42 -2.52 -16.97 -6.41
CA ARG A 42 -1.30 -16.41 -7.00
C ARG A 42 -0.88 -15.09 -6.34
N ILE A 43 -1.83 -14.21 -6.01
CA ILE A 43 -1.52 -13.01 -5.23
C ILE A 43 -1.08 -13.40 -3.80
N ARG A 44 -1.66 -14.45 -3.20
CA ARG A 44 -1.24 -14.94 -1.87
C ARG A 44 0.20 -15.48 -1.90
N SER A 45 0.59 -16.18 -2.96
CA SER A 45 1.91 -16.80 -3.07
C SER A 45 3.04 -15.81 -3.35
N GLN A 46 2.72 -14.55 -3.65
CA GLN A 46 3.71 -13.49 -3.90
C GLN A 46 4.70 -13.87 -5.03
N LYS A 47 4.20 -14.49 -6.09
CA LYS A 47 4.99 -14.80 -7.30
C LYS A 47 4.63 -13.90 -8.47
N ALA A 48 5.64 -13.52 -9.24
CA ALA A 48 5.51 -12.83 -10.52
C ALA A 48 5.05 -13.82 -11.62
N PRO A 49 4.64 -13.32 -12.81
CA PRO A 49 4.20 -14.18 -13.92
C PRO A 49 5.21 -15.17 -14.45
N ASP A 50 6.48 -14.83 -14.35
CA ASP A 50 7.62 -15.71 -14.65
C ASP A 50 7.91 -16.74 -13.53
N GLY A 51 7.15 -16.71 -12.43
CA GLY A 51 7.30 -17.62 -11.29
C GLY A 51 8.30 -17.16 -10.23
N THR A 52 9.04 -16.06 -10.46
CA THR A 52 9.99 -15.51 -9.48
C THR A 52 9.26 -14.89 -8.28
N GLU A 53 9.92 -14.81 -7.13
CA GLU A 53 9.34 -14.15 -5.95
C GLU A 53 9.36 -12.63 -6.10
N TRP A 54 8.30 -11.95 -5.65
CA TRP A 54 8.31 -10.48 -5.60
C TRP A 54 9.39 -9.98 -4.63
N THR A 55 10.14 -8.97 -5.06
CA THR A 55 11.11 -8.29 -4.19
C THR A 55 10.43 -7.81 -2.91
N PRO A 56 10.96 -8.07 -1.70
CA PRO A 56 10.33 -7.64 -0.46
C PRO A 56 10.14 -6.12 -0.39
N ARG A 57 9.07 -5.68 0.29
CA ARG A 57 8.83 -4.25 0.50
C ARG A 57 10.01 -3.62 1.24
N ARG A 58 10.48 -2.46 0.76
CA ARG A 58 11.50 -1.68 1.46
C ARG A 58 11.04 -1.37 2.89
N ARG A 59 11.91 -1.67 3.86
CA ARG A 59 11.62 -1.42 5.28
C ARG A 59 11.67 0.07 5.57
N ARG A 60 10.70 0.57 6.33
CA ARG A 60 10.74 1.93 6.87
C ARG A 60 11.60 1.92 8.12
N VAL A 61 12.61 2.77 8.15
CA VAL A 61 13.44 2.91 9.35
C VAL A 61 12.91 4.06 10.20
N THR A 62 12.71 3.79 11.48
CA THR A 62 12.28 4.80 12.44
C THR A 62 13.49 5.63 12.89
N ARG A 63 13.28 6.95 13.03
CA ARG A 63 14.26 7.86 13.64
C ARG A 63 13.63 8.47 14.88
N ILE A 64 14.38 8.55 15.97
CA ILE A 64 13.99 9.28 17.18
C ILE A 64 14.60 10.67 17.12
N GLN A 65 13.81 11.66 17.49
CA GLN A 65 14.24 13.03 17.72
C GLN A 65 14.85 13.11 19.12
N GLU A 66 16.17 13.25 19.21
CA GLU A 66 16.84 13.25 20.52
C GLU A 66 16.74 14.62 21.17
N ARG A 67 17.25 15.65 20.48
CA ARG A 67 17.06 17.05 20.87
C ARG A 67 17.29 17.97 19.68
N ILE A 68 16.71 19.15 19.75
CA ILE A 68 17.04 20.28 18.91
C ILE A 68 17.44 21.45 19.80
N ARG A 69 18.54 22.12 19.46
CA ARG A 69 19.03 23.28 20.18
C ARG A 69 19.14 24.47 19.24
N PHE A 70 18.67 25.62 19.68
CA PHE A 70 18.67 26.85 18.89
C PHE A 70 18.79 28.08 19.80
N ILE A 71 19.06 29.24 19.20
CA ILE A 71 19.01 30.54 19.86
C ILE A 71 17.68 31.20 19.53
N TRP A 72 17.00 31.71 20.55
CA TRP A 72 15.78 32.48 20.46
C TRP A 72 15.85 33.62 21.47
N ASN A 73 15.65 34.87 21.02
CA ASN A 73 15.81 36.07 21.86
C ASN A 73 17.15 36.09 22.62
N ASN A 74 18.25 35.79 21.94
CA ASN A 74 19.60 35.66 22.51
C ASN A 74 19.76 34.60 23.63
N GLU A 75 18.76 33.75 23.86
CA GLU A 75 18.83 32.65 24.83
C GLU A 75 18.88 31.30 24.10
N ALA A 76 19.75 30.41 24.56
CA ALA A 76 19.77 29.05 24.04
C ALA A 76 18.57 28.26 24.57
N ARG A 77 17.88 27.57 23.67
CA ARG A 77 16.75 26.68 23.98
C ARG A 77 17.05 25.28 23.50
N THR A 78 16.68 24.30 24.31
CA THR A 78 16.74 22.88 23.95
C THR A 78 15.35 22.24 24.01
N LEU A 79 14.88 21.73 22.89
CA LEU A 79 13.63 20.99 22.81
C LEU A 79 13.86 19.49 22.60
N LYS A 80 13.08 18.66 23.31
CA LYS A 80 12.92 17.23 23.07
C LYS A 80 11.56 16.93 22.46
N ASN A 81 11.45 15.80 21.76
CA ASN A 81 10.21 15.32 21.14
C ASN A 81 9.49 16.41 20.34
N TRP A 82 10.25 17.19 19.57
CA TRP A 82 9.71 18.36 18.90
C TRP A 82 8.99 17.98 17.61
N HIS A 83 7.96 18.71 17.24
CA HIS A 83 7.34 18.63 15.93
C HIS A 83 7.25 20.01 15.29
N HIS A 84 7.12 20.00 13.96
CA HIS A 84 6.84 21.20 13.21
C HIS A 84 5.34 21.35 13.06
N ASP A 85 4.86 22.59 13.14
CA ASP A 85 3.46 22.93 12.90
C ASP A 85 3.37 24.28 12.19
N THR A 86 2.14 24.75 11.95
CA THR A 86 1.86 26.08 11.41
C THR A 86 0.92 26.81 12.36
N GLY A 87 1.43 27.85 13.02
CA GLY A 87 0.66 28.75 13.86
C GLY A 87 0.10 29.93 13.08
N LYS A 88 -0.55 30.86 13.81
CA LYS A 88 -1.17 32.07 13.24
C LYS A 88 -0.20 32.93 12.43
N TYR A 89 1.06 33.02 12.87
CA TYR A 89 2.07 33.90 12.28
C TYR A 89 3.12 33.16 11.45
N GLY A 90 2.92 31.86 11.17
CA GLY A 90 3.84 31.10 10.32
C GLY A 90 4.23 29.75 10.91
N ARG A 91 5.36 29.21 10.43
CA ARG A 91 5.83 27.88 10.81
C ARG A 91 6.34 27.90 12.24
N THR A 92 5.94 26.93 13.04
CA THR A 92 6.37 26.79 14.43
C THR A 92 7.17 25.51 14.64
N ILE A 93 7.86 25.48 15.77
CA ILE A 93 8.44 24.29 16.36
C ILE A 93 7.93 24.16 17.79
N THR A 94 7.28 23.04 18.09
CA THR A 94 6.71 22.77 19.40
C THR A 94 7.36 21.53 19.98
N GLY A 95 7.74 21.57 21.25
CA GLY A 95 8.36 20.43 21.91
C GLY A 95 8.48 20.63 23.42
N TRP A 96 8.98 19.61 24.09
CA TRP A 96 9.32 19.69 25.51
C TRP A 96 10.60 20.50 25.69
N ASP A 97 10.48 21.70 26.25
CA ASP A 97 11.61 22.57 26.56
C ASP A 97 12.31 22.05 27.82
N GLU A 98 13.57 21.63 27.70
CA GLU A 98 14.35 21.12 28.83
C GLU A 98 14.71 22.23 29.82
N ASP A 99 14.93 23.44 29.33
CA ASP A 99 15.37 24.58 30.14
C ASP A 99 14.20 25.18 30.95
N LYS A 100 12.97 25.09 30.42
CA LYS A 100 11.75 25.56 31.09
C LYS A 100 10.85 24.44 31.63
N ASN A 101 11.24 23.19 31.45
CA ASN A 101 10.53 21.99 31.90
C ASN A 101 9.02 21.96 31.55
N ASN A 102 8.68 22.43 30.35
CA ASN A 102 7.29 22.50 29.88
C ASN A 102 7.23 22.43 28.33
N ILE A 103 6.06 22.08 27.78
CA ILE A 103 5.82 22.15 26.34
C ILE A 103 5.79 23.61 25.90
N ARG A 104 6.63 23.96 24.92
CA ARG A 104 6.70 25.31 24.37
C ARG A 104 6.71 25.28 22.85
N THR A 105 6.17 26.36 22.29
CA THR A 105 6.06 26.60 20.86
C THR A 105 6.86 27.85 20.53
N PHE A 106 7.74 27.75 19.54
CA PHE A 106 8.53 28.87 19.03
C PHE A 106 8.21 29.06 17.55
N TYR A 107 8.06 30.31 17.09
CA TYR A 107 8.01 30.58 15.66
C TYR A 107 9.40 30.38 15.06
N ARG A 108 9.48 29.69 13.93
CA ARG A 108 10.76 29.40 13.28
C ARG A 108 11.43 30.65 12.75
N ASP A 109 10.66 31.66 12.40
CA ASP A 109 11.15 32.93 11.89
C ASP A 109 11.78 33.79 13.01
N ASP A 110 11.42 33.54 14.28
CA ASP A 110 12.01 34.18 15.47
C ASP A 110 13.27 33.44 15.98
N ILE A 111 13.67 32.34 15.34
CA ILE A 111 14.85 31.57 15.72
C ILE A 111 16.06 32.15 14.99
N ASP A 112 16.96 32.80 15.74
CA ASP A 112 18.15 33.44 15.19
C ASP A 112 19.08 32.42 14.51
N ARG A 113 19.29 31.26 15.16
CA ARG A 113 20.14 30.18 14.63
C ARG A 113 19.86 28.84 15.26
N PHE A 114 19.91 27.78 14.45
CA PHE A 114 19.98 26.42 14.94
C PHE A 114 21.42 26.09 15.33
N LEU A 115 21.60 25.59 16.55
CA LEU A 115 22.90 25.14 17.05
C LEU A 115 23.09 23.64 16.79
N GLU A 116 22.03 22.85 16.95
CA GLU A 116 22.11 21.40 16.84
C GLU A 116 20.75 20.78 16.51
N ILE A 117 20.71 19.81 15.60
CA ILE A 117 19.54 18.97 15.34
C ILE A 117 19.96 17.51 15.42
N ARG A 118 19.77 16.86 16.58
CA ARG A 118 20.10 15.44 16.76
C ARG A 118 18.89 14.57 16.52
N THR A 119 18.97 13.74 15.48
CA THR A 119 18.05 12.62 15.28
C THR A 119 18.86 11.34 15.19
N ARG A 120 18.44 10.30 15.93
CA ARG A 120 19.11 9.00 15.91
C ARG A 120 18.26 7.99 15.18
N ARG A 121 18.90 7.27 14.25
CA ARG A 121 18.30 6.11 13.60
C ARG A 121 18.16 5.00 14.62
N ILE A 122 16.95 4.49 14.80
CA ILE A 122 16.73 3.29 15.60
C ILE A 122 16.49 2.10 14.69
N ASN A 123 17.11 0.96 15.01
CA ASN A 123 16.86 -0.32 14.35
C ASN A 123 15.59 -0.98 14.88
N GLN A 124 14.57 -0.19 15.25
CA GLN A 124 13.28 -0.74 15.65
C GLN A 124 12.44 -0.95 14.38
N ASP A 125 12.28 -2.22 14.02
CA ASP A 125 11.45 -2.65 12.90
C ASP A 125 9.98 -2.57 13.31
N SER A 126 9.38 -1.39 13.17
CA SER A 126 7.94 -1.18 13.43
C SER A 126 7.07 -1.57 12.23
N THR A 127 7.67 -1.97 11.11
CA THR A 127 6.93 -2.28 9.89
C THR A 127 6.43 -3.72 9.95
N LYS A 128 5.13 -3.91 10.19
CA LYS A 128 4.50 -5.23 10.08
C LYS A 128 4.76 -5.81 8.68
N ARG A 129 5.24 -7.06 8.61
CA ARG A 129 5.44 -7.79 7.36
C ARG A 129 4.08 -8.20 6.78
N VAL A 130 3.46 -7.29 6.04
CA VAL A 130 2.21 -7.57 5.33
C VAL A 130 2.54 -7.98 3.89
N PRO A 131 2.02 -9.11 3.39
CA PRO A 131 2.18 -9.48 1.98
C PRO A 131 1.69 -8.38 1.04
N MET A 132 2.29 -8.26 -0.15
CA MET A 132 1.85 -7.28 -1.13
C MET A 132 0.46 -7.61 -1.68
N PHE A 133 -0.26 -6.58 -2.12
CA PHE A 133 -1.53 -6.75 -2.86
C PHE A 133 -2.65 -7.48 -2.09
N VAL A 134 -2.55 -7.60 -0.75
CA VAL A 134 -3.59 -8.17 0.11
C VAL A 134 -4.94 -7.46 -0.07
N LYS A 135 -4.91 -6.13 -0.30
CA LYS A 135 -6.12 -5.36 -0.57
C LYS A 135 -6.68 -5.65 -1.97
N LEU A 136 -5.81 -5.72 -2.98
CA LEU A 136 -6.20 -5.94 -4.38
C LEU A 136 -6.87 -7.30 -4.62
N ARG A 137 -6.49 -8.35 -3.88
CA ARG A 137 -7.13 -9.68 -4.02
C ARG A 137 -8.57 -9.75 -3.47
N THR A 138 -9.04 -8.73 -2.75
CA THR A 138 -10.37 -8.76 -2.13
C THR A 138 -11.50 -8.58 -3.14
N ALA A 139 -12.72 -8.96 -2.77
CA ALA A 139 -13.92 -8.84 -3.60
C ALA A 139 -14.27 -7.41 -4.01
N ARG A 140 -13.72 -6.42 -3.31
CA ARG A 140 -13.89 -5.01 -3.65
C ARG A 140 -13.14 -4.63 -4.92
N TYR A 141 -11.98 -5.23 -5.16
CA TYR A 141 -11.08 -4.84 -6.25
C TYR A 141 -10.98 -5.90 -7.34
N LEU A 142 -10.82 -7.18 -7.00
CA LEU A 142 -10.74 -8.27 -7.96
C LEU A 142 -12.13 -8.86 -8.21
N LYS A 143 -12.68 -8.63 -9.39
CA LYS A 143 -14.01 -9.09 -9.79
C LYS A 143 -13.91 -10.24 -10.79
N ALA A 144 -14.86 -11.16 -10.67
CA ALA A 144 -15.11 -12.21 -11.64
C ALA A 144 -16.38 -11.84 -12.40
N ARG A 145 -16.34 -11.92 -13.72
CA ARG A 145 -17.51 -11.77 -14.60
C ARG A 145 -17.60 -13.00 -15.50
N ALA A 146 -18.82 -13.42 -15.75
CA ALA A 146 -19.13 -14.52 -16.63
C ALA A 146 -20.36 -14.14 -17.43
N ASP A 147 -20.30 -14.45 -18.71
CA ASP A 147 -21.43 -14.42 -19.63
C ASP A 147 -21.41 -15.70 -20.48
N ALA A 148 -22.33 -15.80 -21.43
CA ALA A 148 -22.38 -16.93 -22.34
C ALA A 148 -21.09 -17.04 -23.18
N SER A 149 -20.51 -15.90 -23.59
CA SER A 149 -19.34 -15.82 -24.47
C SER A 149 -18.01 -16.11 -23.77
N GLY A 150 -17.94 -15.99 -22.44
CA GLY A 150 -16.72 -16.33 -21.72
C GLY A 150 -16.68 -15.87 -20.27
N VAL A 151 -15.46 -15.97 -19.72
CA VAL A 151 -15.17 -15.70 -18.32
C VAL A 151 -13.98 -14.76 -18.21
N THR A 152 -14.12 -13.71 -17.40
CA THR A 152 -13.05 -12.73 -17.17
C THR A 152 -12.85 -12.47 -15.68
N VAL A 153 -11.59 -12.29 -15.28
CA VAL A 153 -11.22 -11.84 -13.94
C VAL A 153 -10.33 -10.63 -14.08
N GLY A 154 -10.73 -9.53 -13.45
CA GLY A 154 -10.05 -8.25 -13.60
C GLY A 154 -10.27 -7.32 -12.43
N TYR A 155 -9.52 -6.23 -12.41
CA TYR A 155 -9.68 -5.20 -11.39
C TYR A 155 -10.87 -4.29 -11.72
N SER A 156 -11.41 -3.61 -10.71
CA SER A 156 -12.49 -2.63 -10.87
C SER A 156 -12.21 -1.33 -10.13
N GLY A 157 -12.82 -0.23 -10.61
CA GLY A 157 -12.66 1.10 -10.00
C GLY A 157 -11.25 1.66 -10.18
N VAL A 158 -10.70 2.29 -9.14
CA VAL A 158 -9.34 2.87 -9.18
C VAL A 158 -8.26 1.81 -9.48
N ALA A 159 -8.49 0.55 -9.14
CA ALA A 159 -7.53 -0.53 -9.41
C ALA A 159 -7.51 -0.98 -10.89
N ALA A 160 -8.45 -0.50 -11.71
CA ALA A 160 -8.54 -0.83 -13.13
C ALA A 160 -8.04 0.30 -14.05
N ARG A 161 -7.61 1.43 -13.46
CA ARG A 161 -7.07 2.59 -14.19
C ARG A 161 -5.56 2.48 -14.31
#